data_AF-A0A218QW48-F1
#
_entry.id   AF-A0A218QW48-F1
#
_cell.length_a   1.000
_cell.length_b   1.000
_cell.length_c   1.000
_cell.angle_alpha   90.00
_cell.angle_beta   90.00
_cell.angle_gamma   90.00
#
_symmetry.space_group_name_H-M   'P 1'
#
loop_
_entity.id
_entity.type
_entity.pdbx_description
1 polymer ?
#
loop_
_entity_poly.entity_id
_entity_poly.type
_entity_poly.pdbx_seq_one_letter_code
_entity_poly.pdbx_strand_id
1 'polypeptide(L)'
;MFLQRIMQSIINRFPTIKSYIHQAILAIGCMALFVVPALLVKTTSSINRLPVLTWTDAQNIVPASLIKRALRENSTGDVEAESIKVLQVLSQGAGKLYIFDFQSPQLCGAGGCVYPVYQQSGKLLLSLIANPNLPKGEVLIRPDDTVRNGFLCLVITQTISIEGMVSRSQYCYQGAGFLKLNEALTKVGENFVWGVGQNN
;
A
#
# COMPACT_ATOMS: atom_id res chain seq x y z
N MET A 1 61.97 49.20 -72.26
CA MET A 1 61.36 50.51 -71.98
C MET A 1 60.27 50.27 -70.97
N PHE A 2 60.42 50.80 -69.74
CA PHE A 2 59.35 51.05 -68.76
C PHE A 2 58.54 49.84 -68.26
N LEU A 3 58.16 49.68 -67.00
CA LEU A 3 58.45 50.27 -65.69
C LEU A 3 57.59 49.33 -64.79
N GLN A 4 58.14 48.60 -63.81
CA GLN A 4 58.15 49.03 -62.40
C GLN A 4 56.85 48.70 -61.63
N ARG A 5 57.05 48.12 -60.41
CA ARG A 5 56.18 48.16 -59.21
C ARG A 5 54.97 47.20 -59.18
N ILE A 6 54.61 46.46 -58.13
CA ILE A 6 54.69 46.56 -56.65
C ILE A 6 54.52 45.12 -56.09
N MET A 7 55.40 44.58 -55.26
CA MET A 7 55.41 44.58 -53.79
C MET A 7 54.18 43.99 -53.07
N GLN A 8 54.48 43.01 -52.20
CA GLN A 8 53.80 42.63 -50.96
C GLN A 8 52.54 41.75 -50.96
N SER A 9 52.74 40.60 -50.30
CA SER A 9 51.92 40.10 -49.19
C SER A 9 50.61 39.40 -49.59
N ILE A 10 50.42 38.16 -49.13
CA ILE A 10 49.44 37.82 -48.08
C ILE A 10 49.24 36.29 -47.98
N ILE A 11 49.76 35.74 -46.88
CA ILE A 11 49.04 34.91 -45.90
C ILE A 11 48.63 33.45 -46.27
N ASN A 12 49.31 32.52 -45.58
CA ASN A 12 48.82 31.27 -44.99
C ASN A 12 47.28 31.08 -44.94
N ARG A 13 46.76 29.99 -45.52
CA ARG A 13 45.57 29.29 -45.01
C ARG A 13 45.76 27.79 -45.17
N PHE A 14 46.33 27.14 -44.15
CA PHE A 14 45.65 26.43 -43.06
C PHE A 14 44.92 25.13 -43.47
N PRO A 15 45.23 23.99 -42.80
CA PRO A 15 44.69 22.67 -43.10
C PRO A 15 43.36 22.46 -42.38
N THR A 16 42.24 22.60 -43.08
CA THR A 16 40.89 22.53 -42.46
C THR A 16 40.12 21.24 -42.77
N ILE A 17 40.71 20.25 -43.45
CA ILE A 17 39.96 19.08 -43.92
C ILE A 17 39.98 17.90 -42.92
N LYS A 18 41.04 17.75 -42.10
CA LYS A 18 41.17 16.61 -41.17
C LYS A 18 40.33 16.73 -39.89
N SER A 19 39.85 17.93 -39.57
CA SER A 19 39.13 18.24 -38.31
C SER A 19 37.65 17.82 -38.34
N TYR A 20 36.99 17.95 -39.49
CA TYR A 20 35.54 17.74 -39.61
C TYR A 20 35.12 16.28 -39.41
N ILE A 21 35.93 15.33 -39.86
CA ILE A 21 35.66 13.88 -39.70
C ILE A 21 35.72 13.48 -38.23
N HIS A 22 36.68 14.02 -37.47
CA HIS A 22 36.80 13.73 -36.04
C HIS A 22 35.67 14.41 -35.23
N GLN A 23 35.26 15.62 -35.62
CA GLN A 23 34.09 16.29 -35.04
C GLN A 23 32.79 15.53 -35.32
N ALA A 24 32.62 14.96 -36.51
CA ALA A 24 31.44 14.16 -36.86
C ALA A 24 31.38 12.84 -36.07
N ILE A 25 32.50 12.13 -35.91
CA ILE A 25 32.56 10.87 -35.13
C ILE A 25 32.26 11.12 -33.64
N LEU A 26 32.80 12.21 -33.07
CA LEU A 26 32.52 12.61 -31.69
C LEU A 26 31.05 12.99 -31.47
N ALA A 27 30.44 13.70 -32.44
CA ALA A 27 29.02 14.06 -32.38
C ALA A 27 28.10 12.83 -32.46
N ILE A 28 28.40 11.86 -33.33
CA ILE A 28 27.64 10.61 -33.45
C ILE A 28 27.77 9.77 -32.17
N GLY A 29 28.98 9.70 -31.59
CA GLY A 29 29.22 9.03 -30.31
C GLY A 29 28.41 9.66 -29.15
N CYS A 30 28.37 10.99 -29.08
CA CYS A 30 27.57 11.70 -28.08
C CYS A 30 26.06 11.45 -28.26
N MET A 31 25.54 11.48 -29.49
CA MET A 31 24.11 11.19 -29.75
C MET A 31 23.73 9.75 -29.36
N ALA A 32 24.60 8.77 -29.61
CA ALA A 32 24.37 7.39 -29.19
C ALA A 32 24.38 7.22 -27.65
N LEU A 33 25.22 7.97 -26.94
CA LEU A 33 25.34 7.88 -25.47
C LEU A 33 24.12 8.45 -24.73
N PHE A 34 23.44 9.46 -25.31
CA PHE A 34 22.29 10.12 -24.69
C PHE A 34 20.91 9.55 -25.11
N VAL A 35 20.80 8.95 -26.31
CA VAL A 35 19.50 8.44 -26.81
C VAL A 35 19.18 7.02 -26.30
N VAL A 36 20.20 6.20 -26.03
CA VAL A 36 20.01 4.81 -25.57
C VAL A 36 19.49 4.68 -24.12
N PRO A 37 19.88 5.52 -23.14
CA PRO A 37 19.32 5.46 -21.79
C PRO A 37 17.85 5.91 -21.70
N ALA A 38 17.43 6.82 -22.58
CA ALA A 38 16.06 7.34 -22.60
C ALA A 38 15.02 6.29 -23.01
N LEU A 39 15.42 5.26 -23.76
CA LEU A 39 14.56 4.15 -24.19
C LEU A 39 14.43 3.03 -23.15
N LEU A 40 15.29 3.01 -22.12
CA LEU A 40 15.28 1.98 -21.07
C LEU A 40 14.53 2.37 -19.79
N VAL A 41 14.01 3.59 -19.70
CA VAL A 41 13.09 4.00 -18.63
C VAL A 41 11.66 3.59 -18.99
N LYS A 42 11.44 2.30 -19.23
CA LYS A 42 10.10 1.73 -19.07
C LYS A 42 9.90 1.55 -17.57
N THR A 43 9.43 2.60 -16.92
CA THR A 43 8.86 2.51 -15.58
C THR A 43 7.70 1.52 -15.65
N THR A 44 7.97 0.27 -15.27
CA THR A 44 6.94 -0.67 -14.88
C THR A 44 6.36 -0.16 -13.58
N SER A 45 5.45 0.81 -13.68
CA SER A 45 4.48 1.07 -12.61
C SER A 45 3.61 -0.17 -12.51
N SER A 46 4.12 -1.19 -11.84
CA SER A 46 3.31 -2.25 -11.27
C SER A 46 2.44 -1.55 -10.23
N ILE A 47 1.23 -1.18 -10.65
CA ILE A 47 0.15 -0.90 -9.72
C ILE A 47 -0.07 -2.22 -8.99
N ASN A 48 0.59 -2.38 -7.84
CA ASN A 48 0.34 -3.48 -6.92
C ASN A 48 -1.09 -3.27 -6.41
N ARG A 49 -2.08 -3.76 -7.15
CA ARG A 49 -3.44 -3.88 -6.63
C ARG A 49 -3.33 -4.73 -5.37
N LEU A 50 -3.66 -4.15 -4.23
CA LEU A 50 -3.75 -4.90 -2.99
C LEU A 50 -4.64 -6.12 -3.24
N PRO A 51 -4.22 -7.34 -2.84
CA PRO A 51 -5.03 -8.52 -3.01
C PRO A 51 -6.40 -8.30 -2.36
N VAL A 52 -7.46 -8.73 -3.04
CA VAL A 52 -8.82 -8.67 -2.51
C VAL A 52 -8.87 -9.56 -1.26
N LEU A 53 -8.94 -8.92 -0.10
CA LEU A 53 -8.95 -9.60 1.18
C LEU A 53 -10.35 -10.16 1.42
N THR A 54 -10.42 -11.48 1.47
CA THR A 54 -11.67 -12.22 1.69
C THR A 54 -11.56 -13.03 2.97
N TRP A 55 -12.63 -13.05 3.74
CA TRP A 55 -12.76 -13.94 4.91
C TRP A 55 -12.63 -15.39 4.47
N THR A 56 -11.70 -16.11 5.08
CA THR A 56 -11.39 -17.51 4.76
C THR A 56 -11.43 -18.35 6.03
N ASP A 57 -11.68 -19.65 5.92
CA ASP A 57 -11.60 -20.56 7.07
C ASP A 57 -10.22 -20.49 7.72
N ALA A 58 -10.19 -20.29 9.03
CA ALA A 58 -8.94 -20.12 9.76
C ALA A 58 -8.04 -21.35 9.61
N GLN A 59 -8.62 -22.56 9.57
CA GLN A 59 -7.87 -23.81 9.45
C GLN A 59 -7.05 -23.92 8.15
N ASN A 60 -7.44 -23.21 7.10
CA ASN A 60 -6.78 -23.29 5.80
C ASN A 60 -5.48 -22.47 5.74
N ILE A 61 -5.39 -21.37 6.51
CA ILE A 61 -4.31 -20.39 6.35
C ILE A 61 -3.62 -19.96 7.64
N VAL A 62 -4.15 -20.36 8.81
CA VAL A 62 -3.64 -20.00 10.12
C VAL A 62 -3.01 -21.23 10.79
N PRO A 63 -1.82 -21.11 11.42
CA PRO A 63 -1.26 -22.19 12.23
C PRO A 63 -2.24 -22.62 13.33
N ALA A 64 -2.44 -23.93 13.49
CA ALA A 64 -3.36 -24.49 14.49
C ALA A 64 -3.06 -24.01 15.93
N SER A 65 -1.79 -23.77 16.26
CA SER A 65 -1.37 -23.21 17.55
C SER A 65 -1.92 -21.81 17.81
N LEU A 66 -2.02 -20.97 16.76
CA LEU A 66 -2.57 -19.63 16.85
C LEU A 66 -4.09 -19.66 16.94
N ILE A 67 -4.77 -20.56 16.23
CA ILE A 67 -6.23 -20.76 16.37
C ILE A 67 -6.58 -21.15 17.82
N LYS A 68 -5.86 -22.14 18.38
CA LYS A 68 -6.05 -22.56 19.78
C LYS A 68 -5.80 -21.42 20.77
N ARG A 69 -4.79 -20.58 20.50
CA ARG A 69 -4.52 -19.40 21.32
C ARG A 69 -5.67 -18.39 21.25
N ALA A 70 -6.10 -18.03 20.05
CA ALA A 70 -7.19 -17.08 19.83
C ALA A 70 -8.47 -17.53 20.52
N LEU A 71 -8.82 -18.83 20.42
CA LEU A 71 -9.93 -19.42 21.14
C LEU A 71 -9.78 -19.30 22.66
N ARG A 72 -8.65 -19.73 23.21
CA ARG A 72 -8.42 -19.69 24.66
C ARG A 72 -8.46 -18.27 25.24
N GLU A 73 -7.99 -17.29 24.49
CA GLU A 73 -7.88 -15.90 24.97
C GLU A 73 -9.15 -15.07 24.77
N ASN A 74 -10.04 -15.47 23.85
CA ASN A 74 -11.22 -14.66 23.48
C ASN A 74 -12.55 -15.41 23.59
N SER A 75 -12.55 -16.73 23.82
CA SER A 75 -13.75 -17.53 24.02
C SER A 75 -13.83 -18.12 25.42
N THR A 76 -15.00 -18.02 26.04
CA THR A 76 -15.34 -18.72 27.29
C THR A 76 -16.20 -19.96 27.07
N GLY A 77 -16.62 -20.21 25.82
CA GLY A 77 -17.49 -21.33 25.44
C GLY A 77 -16.92 -22.20 24.32
N ASP A 78 -17.64 -23.27 24.01
CA ASP A 78 -17.33 -24.21 22.94
C ASP A 78 -17.58 -23.56 21.57
N VAL A 79 -16.62 -22.76 21.11
CA VAL A 79 -16.56 -22.31 19.73
C VAL A 79 -15.80 -23.36 18.93
N GLU A 80 -16.48 -23.98 17.98
CA GLU A 80 -15.90 -24.94 17.07
C GLU A 80 -14.83 -24.24 16.20
N ALA A 81 -13.63 -24.81 16.14
CA ALA A 81 -12.54 -24.22 15.34
C ALA A 81 -12.86 -24.13 13.83
N GLU A 82 -13.90 -24.86 13.39
CA GLU A 82 -14.38 -24.98 12.01
C GLU A 82 -15.25 -23.80 11.59
N SER A 83 -15.92 -23.13 12.54
CA SER A 83 -16.73 -21.94 12.25
C SER A 83 -15.90 -20.66 12.14
N ILE A 84 -14.64 -20.70 12.60
CA ILE A 84 -13.78 -19.51 12.68
C ILE A 84 -13.32 -19.09 11.30
N LYS A 85 -13.65 -17.85 10.94
CA LYS A 85 -13.10 -17.18 9.77
C LYS A 85 -11.95 -16.26 10.17
N VAL A 86 -11.11 -15.96 9.20
CA VAL A 86 -10.00 -15.04 9.36
C VAL A 86 -9.86 -14.15 8.13
N LEU A 87 -9.52 -12.89 8.37
CA LEU A 87 -9.01 -11.98 7.35
C LEU A 87 -7.49 -11.89 7.52
N GLN A 88 -6.74 -12.40 6.54
CA GLN A 88 -5.28 -12.36 6.58
C GLN A 88 -4.75 -11.12 5.84
N VAL A 89 -4.23 -10.14 6.57
CA VAL A 89 -3.62 -8.95 5.96
C VAL A 89 -2.12 -9.15 5.84
N LEU A 90 -1.59 -9.04 4.61
CA LEU A 90 -0.16 -9.06 4.37
C LEU A 90 0.46 -7.74 4.83
N SER A 91 1.61 -7.81 5.49
CA SER A 91 2.38 -6.62 5.88
C SER A 91 3.59 -6.45 4.97
N GLN A 92 4.16 -5.24 5.00
CA GLN A 92 5.39 -4.92 4.26
C GLN A 92 6.63 -5.24 5.11
N GLY A 93 6.82 -6.53 5.40
CA GLY A 93 8.04 -7.04 6.08
C GLY A 93 7.91 -7.29 7.60
N ALA A 94 6.76 -7.01 8.21
CA ALA A 94 6.52 -7.24 9.65
C ALA A 94 5.79 -8.59 9.96
N GLY A 95 5.62 -9.44 8.95
CA GLY A 95 4.89 -10.71 9.04
C GLY A 95 3.37 -10.55 8.87
N LYS A 96 2.62 -11.65 8.82
CA LYS A 96 1.18 -11.61 8.52
C LYS A 96 0.36 -11.13 9.72
N LEU A 97 -0.75 -10.46 9.46
CA LEU A 97 -1.80 -10.18 10.43
C LEU A 97 -2.98 -11.12 10.18
N TYR A 98 -3.60 -11.58 11.26
CA TYR A 98 -4.77 -12.44 11.26
C TYR A 98 -5.85 -11.79 12.11
N ILE A 99 -6.92 -11.34 11.47
CA ILE A 99 -8.10 -10.78 12.15
C ILE A 99 -9.12 -11.90 12.25
N PHE A 100 -9.44 -12.33 13.46
CA PHE A 100 -10.34 -13.46 13.66
C PHE A 100 -11.80 -12.99 13.74
N ASP A 101 -12.67 -13.76 13.11
CA ASP A 101 -14.11 -13.74 13.29
C ASP A 101 -14.54 -15.13 13.77
N PHE A 102 -14.98 -15.21 15.03
CA PHE A 102 -15.37 -16.48 15.63
C PHE A 102 -16.74 -16.97 15.17
N GLN A 103 -17.54 -16.12 14.51
CA GLN A 103 -18.93 -16.40 14.09
C GLN A 103 -19.83 -16.97 15.20
N SER A 104 -19.48 -16.71 16.45
CA SER A 104 -20.19 -17.24 17.60
C SER A 104 -21.08 -16.16 18.20
N PRO A 105 -22.42 -16.37 18.24
CA PRO A 105 -23.33 -15.46 18.93
C PRO A 105 -22.96 -15.24 20.40
N GLN A 106 -22.27 -16.19 21.05
CA GLN A 106 -21.82 -16.06 22.44
C GLN A 106 -20.70 -15.01 22.60
N LEU A 107 -19.96 -14.73 21.53
CA LEU A 107 -18.90 -13.72 21.48
C LEU A 107 -19.37 -12.41 20.84
N CYS A 108 -20.66 -12.31 20.55
CA CYS A 108 -21.33 -11.12 20.05
C CYS A 108 -22.33 -10.63 21.12
N GLY A 109 -22.18 -9.37 21.52
CA GLY A 109 -23.13 -8.70 22.39
C GLY A 109 -24.02 -7.73 21.61
N ALA A 110 -24.83 -6.95 22.34
CA ALA A 110 -25.65 -5.89 21.75
C ALA A 110 -24.83 -4.83 20.98
N GLY A 111 -23.56 -4.64 21.34
CA GLY A 111 -22.64 -3.71 20.69
C GLY A 111 -21.89 -4.26 19.47
N GLY A 112 -22.03 -5.55 19.15
CA GLY A 112 -21.30 -6.22 18.07
C GLY A 112 -20.45 -7.40 18.56
N CYS A 113 -19.57 -7.88 17.68
CA CYS A 113 -18.72 -9.05 17.90
C CYS A 113 -17.27 -8.63 18.19
N VAL A 114 -16.54 -9.47 18.93
CA VAL A 114 -15.11 -9.26 19.18
C VAL A 114 -14.27 -9.71 17.98
N TYR A 115 -13.37 -8.84 17.51
CA TYR A 115 -12.42 -9.11 16.43
C TYR A 115 -10.98 -8.91 16.93
N PRO A 116 -10.31 -9.96 17.43
CA PRO A 116 -8.92 -9.86 17.81
C PRO A 116 -8.01 -9.97 16.59
N VAL A 117 -6.96 -9.15 16.59
CA VAL A 117 -5.95 -9.08 15.54
C VAL A 117 -4.63 -9.59 16.09
N TYR A 118 -4.20 -10.73 15.57
CA TYR A 118 -2.93 -11.36 15.94
C TYR A 118 -1.89 -11.15 14.85
N GLN A 119 -0.64 -10.93 15.27
CA GLN A 119 0.52 -11.11 14.41
C GLN A 119 0.78 -12.61 14.19
N GLN A 120 1.49 -12.96 13.13
CA GLN A 120 1.97 -14.32 12.84
C GLN A 120 2.76 -14.98 13.99
N SER A 121 3.45 -14.21 14.83
CA SER A 121 4.12 -14.69 16.05
C SER A 121 3.15 -15.15 17.14
N GLY A 122 1.87 -14.83 16.99
CA GLY A 122 0.81 -15.03 17.97
C GLY A 122 0.70 -13.92 19.02
N LYS A 123 1.37 -12.78 18.81
CA LYS A 123 1.17 -11.58 19.63
C LYS A 123 -0.17 -10.92 19.28
N LEU A 124 -1.02 -10.68 20.26
CA LEU A 124 -2.23 -9.88 20.11
C LEU A 124 -1.85 -8.40 19.93
N LEU A 125 -2.31 -7.77 18.85
CA LEU A 125 -1.98 -6.37 18.52
C LEU A 125 -3.18 -5.42 18.64
N LEU A 126 -4.40 -5.94 18.57
CA LEU A 126 -5.65 -5.20 18.69
C LEU A 126 -6.76 -6.16 19.11
N SER A 127 -7.69 -5.71 19.94
CA SER A 127 -8.98 -6.38 20.12
C SER A 127 -10.04 -5.30 20.16
N LEU A 128 -11.05 -5.41 19.30
CA LEU A 128 -12.09 -4.41 19.15
C LEU A 128 -13.46 -5.08 19.04
N ILE A 129 -14.49 -4.35 19.46
CA ILE A 129 -15.89 -4.74 19.25
C ILE A 129 -16.39 -4.00 18.02
N ALA A 130 -16.96 -4.73 17.07
CA ALA A 130 -17.50 -4.17 15.84
C ALA A 130 -18.81 -4.87 15.45
N ASN A 131 -19.78 -4.09 14.96
CA ASN A 131 -21.03 -4.63 14.46
C ASN A 131 -20.87 -5.08 12.99
N PRO A 132 -20.97 -6.38 12.66
CA PRO A 132 -20.88 -6.85 11.27
C PRO A 132 -22.07 -6.46 10.40
N ASN A 133 -23.18 -6.02 11.00
CA ASN A 133 -24.40 -5.66 10.28
C ASN A 133 -24.27 -4.26 9.65
N LEU A 134 -23.54 -4.18 8.54
CA LEU A 134 -23.35 -2.95 7.80
C LEU A 134 -24.36 -2.81 6.64
N PRO A 135 -24.60 -1.58 6.15
CA PRO A 135 -25.33 -1.36 4.91
C PRO A 135 -24.70 -2.12 3.74
N LYS A 136 -25.51 -2.49 2.74
CA LYS A 136 -25.05 -3.24 1.57
C LYS A 136 -23.88 -2.52 0.88
N GLY A 137 -22.82 -3.29 0.57
CA GLY A 137 -21.62 -2.79 -0.12
C GLY A 137 -20.52 -2.25 0.80
N GLU A 138 -20.81 -2.05 2.10
CA GLU A 138 -19.80 -1.63 3.07
C GLU A 138 -18.99 -2.82 3.59
N VAL A 139 -17.71 -2.57 3.90
CA VAL A 139 -16.78 -3.58 4.41
C VAL A 139 -16.43 -3.23 5.85
N LEU A 140 -16.59 -4.21 6.75
CA LEU A 140 -16.35 -4.05 8.19
C LEU A 140 -14.91 -3.67 8.50
N ILE A 141 -13.98 -4.46 7.99
CA ILE A 141 -12.55 -4.30 8.24
C ILE A 141 -11.84 -4.41 6.89
N ARG A 142 -11.05 -3.39 6.56
CA ARG A 142 -10.19 -3.40 5.38
C ARG A 142 -8.84 -2.79 5.71
N PRO A 143 -7.77 -3.17 5.00
CA PRO A 143 -6.53 -2.42 5.09
C PRO A 143 -6.71 -1.03 4.47
N ASP A 144 -5.88 -0.13 4.93
CA ASP A 144 -5.59 1.15 4.32
C ASP A 144 -4.21 1.10 3.68
N ASP A 145 -3.99 1.88 2.62
CA ASP A 145 -2.70 1.91 1.93
C ASP A 145 -1.57 2.52 2.79
N THR A 146 -1.92 3.21 3.88
CA THR A 146 -0.94 3.77 4.82
C THR A 146 -0.21 2.64 5.56
N VAL A 147 1.11 2.59 5.42
CA VAL A 147 1.97 1.68 6.19
C VAL A 147 2.63 2.44 7.35
N ARG A 148 2.57 1.87 8.55
CA ARG A 148 3.34 2.34 9.71
C ARG A 148 4.05 1.18 10.37
N ASN A 149 5.37 1.33 10.57
CA ASN A 149 6.20 0.34 11.26
C ASN A 149 6.05 -1.08 10.65
N GLY A 150 5.96 -1.16 9.33
CA GLY A 150 5.86 -2.40 8.56
C GLY A 150 4.45 -2.98 8.41
N PHE A 151 3.44 -2.47 9.12
CA PHE A 151 2.04 -2.91 8.98
C PHE A 151 1.18 -1.89 8.24
N LEU A 152 0.27 -2.38 7.39
CA LEU A 152 -0.82 -1.56 6.87
C LEU A 152 -1.74 -1.15 8.01
N CYS A 153 -2.21 0.10 7.99
CA CYS A 153 -3.28 0.53 8.85
C CYS A 153 -4.58 -0.21 8.51
N LEU A 154 -5.50 -0.28 9.45
CA LEU A 154 -6.81 -0.91 9.29
C LEU A 154 -7.89 0.18 9.35
N VAL A 155 -8.87 0.11 8.47
CA VAL A 155 -10.10 0.90 8.56
C VAL A 155 -11.21 0.00 9.07
N ILE A 156 -11.84 0.42 10.17
CA ILE A 156 -13.01 -0.22 10.74
C ILE A 156 -14.23 0.65 10.43
N THR A 157 -15.19 0.08 9.74
CA THR A 157 -16.45 0.75 9.39
C THR A 157 -17.53 0.35 10.39
N GLN A 158 -18.31 1.30 10.91
CA GLN A 158 -19.42 1.06 11.83
C GLN A 158 -20.68 1.82 11.39
N THR A 159 -21.84 1.22 11.61
CA THR A 159 -23.13 1.92 11.51
C THR A 159 -23.23 3.01 12.56
N ILE A 160 -23.87 4.11 12.21
CA ILE A 160 -24.23 5.18 13.14
C ILE A 160 -25.74 5.44 13.05
N SER A 161 -26.27 6.26 13.95
CA SER A 161 -27.70 6.60 13.99
C SER A 161 -28.16 7.50 12.83
N ILE A 162 -27.23 8.06 12.04
CA ILE A 162 -27.55 8.94 10.91
C ILE A 162 -27.77 8.07 9.66
N GLU A 163 -28.96 8.20 9.08
CA GLU A 163 -29.34 7.46 7.88
C GLU A 163 -28.39 7.73 6.71
N GLY A 164 -28.02 6.67 5.99
CA GLY A 164 -27.13 6.77 4.82
C GLY A 164 -25.67 7.10 5.15
N MET A 165 -25.29 7.13 6.43
CA MET A 165 -23.93 7.44 6.88
C MET A 165 -23.31 6.29 7.69
N VAL A 166 -21.98 6.22 7.67
CA VAL A 166 -21.17 5.28 8.45
C VAL A 166 -19.99 6.01 9.08
N SER A 167 -19.53 5.54 10.24
CA SER A 167 -18.25 5.96 10.80
C SER A 167 -17.13 5.07 10.26
N ARG A 168 -16.01 5.67 9.88
CA ARG A 168 -14.79 4.98 9.46
C ARG A 168 -13.68 5.40 10.40
N SER A 169 -13.12 4.45 11.15
CA SER A 169 -12.01 4.68 12.08
C SER A 169 -10.72 4.04 11.57
N GLN A 170 -9.64 4.82 11.46
CA GLN A 170 -8.32 4.31 11.09
C GLN A 170 -7.54 3.86 12.32
N TYR A 171 -6.98 2.66 12.28
CA TYR A 171 -6.11 2.11 13.30
C TYR A 171 -4.74 1.83 12.70
N CYS A 172 -3.67 2.31 13.33
CA CYS A 172 -2.31 2.11 12.84
C CYS A 172 -1.39 1.59 13.95
N TYR A 173 -0.40 0.80 13.57
CA TYR A 173 0.56 0.22 14.52
C TYR A 173 1.52 1.27 15.09
N GLN A 174 1.61 1.34 16.42
CA GLN A 174 2.51 2.23 17.17
C GLN A 174 3.44 1.46 18.10
N GLY A 175 4.17 0.47 17.58
CA GLY A 175 5.24 -0.24 18.29
C GLY A 175 4.76 -1.30 19.29
N ALA A 176 3.70 -1.04 20.05
CA ALA A 176 3.13 -2.01 20.99
C ALA A 176 1.90 -2.74 20.42
N GLY A 177 1.06 -2.02 19.68
CA GLY A 177 -0.22 -2.49 19.12
C GLY A 177 -0.80 -1.46 18.15
N PHE A 178 -2.01 -1.71 17.66
CA PHE A 178 -2.75 -0.76 16.84
C PHE A 178 -3.52 0.23 17.70
N LEU A 179 -3.44 1.51 17.35
CA LEU A 179 -4.18 2.60 18.02
C LEU A 179 -5.03 3.33 16.99
N LYS A 180 -6.23 3.76 17.41
CA LYS A 180 -7.11 4.62 16.60
C LYS A 180 -6.41 5.96 16.39
N LEU A 181 -6.21 6.35 15.13
CA LEU A 181 -5.58 7.61 14.75
C LEU A 181 -6.57 8.63 14.20
N ASN A 182 -7.51 8.17 13.37
CA ASN A 182 -8.45 9.05 12.66
C ASN A 182 -9.86 8.49 12.71
N GLU A 183 -10.86 9.36 12.56
CA GLU A 183 -12.26 9.02 12.41
C GLU A 183 -12.97 10.02 11.51
N ALA A 184 -13.88 9.52 10.68
CA ALA A 184 -14.64 10.32 9.73
C ALA A 184 -16.03 9.72 9.54
N LEU A 185 -17.00 10.59 9.31
CA LEU A 185 -18.34 10.21 8.88
C LEU A 185 -18.45 10.35 7.38
N THR A 186 -18.97 9.32 6.73
CA THR A 186 -18.93 9.15 5.28
C THR A 186 -20.25 8.60 4.80
N LYS A 187 -20.66 8.94 3.58
CA LYS A 187 -21.86 8.35 2.99
C LYS A 187 -21.62 6.87 2.67
N VAL A 188 -22.67 6.07 2.81
CA VAL A 188 -22.66 4.66 2.39
C VAL A 188 -22.31 4.56 0.90
N GLY A 189 -21.39 3.66 0.55
CA GLY A 189 -20.93 3.41 -0.81
C GLY A 189 -19.85 4.38 -1.30
N GLU A 190 -19.45 5.37 -0.50
CA GLU A 190 -18.38 6.30 -0.84
C GLU A 190 -17.00 5.70 -0.54
N ASN A 191 -16.16 5.63 -1.57
CA ASN A 191 -14.75 5.24 -1.40
C ASN A 191 -14.02 6.32 -0.61
N PHE A 192 -13.60 5.98 0.60
CA PHE A 192 -12.93 6.90 1.49
C PHE A 192 -11.46 6.50 1.69
N VAL A 193 -10.54 7.44 1.52
CA VAL A 193 -9.10 7.23 1.71
C VAL A 193 -8.57 8.35 2.60
N TRP A 194 -7.81 7.97 3.63
CA TRP A 194 -7.15 8.94 4.50
C TRP A 194 -6.04 9.67 3.74
N GLY A 195 -6.09 11.01 3.71
CA GLY A 195 -4.99 11.83 3.17
C GLY A 195 -5.08 12.22 1.69
N VAL A 196 -6.20 11.97 0.99
CA VAL A 196 -6.43 12.54 -0.34
C VAL A 196 -7.38 13.75 -0.21
N GLY A 197 -6.80 14.93 0.03
CA GLY A 197 -7.51 16.22 -0.11
C GLY A 197 -7.50 17.15 1.11
N GLN A 198 -6.37 17.81 1.38
CA GLN A 198 -6.38 19.23 1.76
C GLN A 198 -5.38 19.95 0.86
N ASN A 199 -5.83 20.30 -0.34
CA ASN A 199 -5.28 21.35 -1.19
C ASN A 199 -6.44 21.83 -2.07
N ASN A 200 -7.19 22.80 -1.54
CA ASN A 200 -7.93 23.78 -2.32
C ASN A 200 -7.47 25.15 -1.83
#